data_AF-A0A7I7LIP9-F1
#
_entry.id   AF-A0A7I7LIP9-F1
#
_cell.length_a   1.000
_cell.length_b   1.000
_cell.length_c   1.000
_cell.angle_alpha   90.00
_cell.angle_beta   90.00
_cell.angle_gamma   90.00
#
_symmetry.space_group_name_H-M   'P 1'
#
loop_
_entity.id
_entity.type
_entity.pdbx_description
1 polymer ?
#
loop_
_entity_poly.entity_id
_entity_poly.type
_entity_poly.pdbx_seq_one_letter_code
_entity_poly.pdbx_strand_id
1 'polypeptide(L)'
;MSHFNMTDNQVSAMLPLLPVDEEDPVKQLELVHRRLVEAKASGQREGGTALVAAAKSAPFAFSAWAVRLLSRLPQRAVVALATNVPGPRAEQKLMGRRVLEMLPIPPIALNLRTGVAMVSYGDNFVFGITADYDTAPDIEVLAAGIEDGVARLVKESRGKRGSAAG
;
A
#
# COMPACT_ATOMS: atom_id res chain seq x y z
N MET A 1 23.11 22.06 12.05
CA MET A 1 21.72 21.75 12.48
C MET A 1 20.78 22.34 11.45
N SER A 2 20.43 21.59 10.39
CA SER A 2 19.49 22.05 9.37
C SER A 2 19.32 20.97 8.29
N HIS A 3 18.29 20.12 8.42
CA HIS A 3 17.53 19.48 7.32
C HIS A 3 16.43 18.60 7.93
N PHE A 4 15.32 19.21 8.37
CA PHE A 4 14.09 18.50 8.77
C PHE A 4 12.82 19.06 8.09
N ASN A 5 12.96 19.80 6.98
CA ASN A 5 11.83 20.48 6.32
C ASN A 5 11.53 19.99 4.89
N MET A 6 11.62 18.69 4.65
CA MET A 6 11.01 18.09 3.46
C MET A 6 10.33 16.77 3.82
N THR A 7 9.17 16.87 4.45
CA THR A 7 8.19 15.79 4.48
C THR A 7 7.01 16.19 3.60
N ASP A 8 7.28 16.46 2.33
CA ASP A 8 6.24 16.39 1.31
C ASP A 8 5.99 14.90 0.99
N ASN A 9 5.39 14.18 1.95
CA ASN A 9 4.89 12.86 1.67
C ASN A 9 3.59 13.03 0.89
N GLN A 10 3.69 13.14 -0.43
CA GLN A 10 2.53 13.18 -1.30
C GLN A 10 1.86 11.80 -1.34
N VAL A 11 1.16 11.46 -0.26
CA VAL A 11 0.35 10.24 -0.16
C VAL A 11 -0.81 10.36 -1.14
N SER A 12 -0.65 9.78 -2.33
CA SER A 12 -1.77 9.55 -3.24
C SER A 12 -2.46 8.26 -2.82
N ALA A 13 -3.66 8.38 -2.24
CA ALA A 13 -4.54 7.24 -2.06
C ALA A 13 -5.01 6.76 -3.44
N MET A 14 -4.80 5.48 -3.74
CA MET A 14 -5.23 4.83 -4.99
C MET A 14 -6.02 3.57 -4.65
N LEU A 15 -7.04 3.28 -5.45
CA LEU A 15 -7.90 2.10 -5.28
C LEU A 15 -7.86 1.22 -6.53
N PRO A 16 -6.72 0.59 -6.85
CA PRO A 16 -6.66 -0.33 -7.97
C PRO A 16 -7.43 -1.61 -7.63
N LEU A 17 -8.18 -2.14 -8.60
CA LEU A 17 -8.67 -3.51 -8.52
C LEU A 17 -7.48 -4.47 -8.67
N LEU A 18 -7.36 -5.47 -7.80
CA LEU A 18 -6.33 -6.51 -7.91
C LEU A 18 -6.78 -7.58 -8.93
N PRO A 19 -5.93 -7.98 -9.90
CA PRO A 19 -6.26 -8.97 -10.92
C PRO A 19 -6.12 -10.41 -10.37
N VAL A 20 -6.92 -10.75 -9.36
CA VAL A 20 -6.88 -12.08 -8.72
C VAL A 20 -7.40 -13.20 -9.63
N ASP A 21 -8.07 -12.83 -10.72
CA ASP A 21 -8.63 -13.68 -11.77
C ASP A 21 -7.61 -14.05 -12.87
N GLU A 22 -6.46 -13.37 -12.94
CA GLU A 22 -5.39 -13.69 -13.88
C GLU A 22 -4.42 -14.70 -13.26
N GLU A 23 -4.05 -15.75 -13.98
CA GLU A 23 -3.18 -16.82 -13.45
C GLU A 23 -1.69 -16.53 -13.65
N ASP A 24 -1.34 -15.80 -14.71
CA ASP A 24 0.04 -15.46 -15.07
C ASP A 24 0.56 -14.32 -14.17
N PRO A 25 1.61 -14.56 -13.35
CA PRO A 25 2.09 -13.57 -12.38
C PRO A 25 2.71 -12.34 -13.05
N VAL A 26 3.26 -12.48 -14.26
CA VAL A 26 3.82 -11.34 -15.01
C VAL A 26 2.69 -10.45 -15.52
N LYS A 27 1.61 -11.05 -16.06
CA LYS A 27 0.43 -10.29 -16.47
C LYS A 27 -0.26 -9.63 -15.28
N GLN A 28 -0.36 -10.31 -14.13
CA GLN A 28 -0.86 -9.70 -12.89
C GLN A 28 -0.09 -8.43 -12.56
N LEU A 29 1.26 -8.49 -12.58
CA LEU A 29 2.12 -7.34 -12.30
C LEU A 29 1.93 -6.20 -13.31
N GLU A 30 1.87 -6.52 -14.60
CA GLU A 30 1.64 -5.54 -15.67
C GLU A 30 0.28 -4.85 -15.52
N LEU A 31 -0.78 -5.61 -15.20
CA LEU A 31 -2.12 -5.08 -14.95
C LEU A 31 -2.15 -4.16 -13.73
N VAL A 32 -1.53 -4.56 -12.62
CA VAL A 32 -1.42 -3.72 -11.41
C VAL A 32 -0.64 -2.44 -11.72
N HIS A 33 0.50 -2.55 -12.41
CA HIS A 33 1.32 -1.41 -12.77
C HIS A 33 0.55 -0.41 -13.63
N ARG A 34 -0.11 -0.90 -14.70
CA ARG A 34 -0.93 -0.05 -15.58
C ARG A 34 -2.04 0.65 -14.80
N ARG A 35 -2.81 -0.09 -13.99
CA ARG A 35 -3.91 0.46 -13.16
C ARG A 35 -3.40 1.53 -12.19
N LEU A 36 -2.24 1.33 -11.56
CA LEU A 36 -1.63 2.31 -10.66
C LEU A 36 -1.14 3.56 -11.40
N VAL A 37 -0.52 3.40 -12.57
CA VAL A 37 -0.07 4.53 -13.40
C VAL A 37 -1.26 5.37 -13.88
N GLU A 38 -2.31 4.73 -14.37
CA GLU A 38 -3.56 5.40 -14.77
C GLU A 38 -4.23 6.11 -13.59
N ALA A 39 -4.30 5.46 -12.42
CA ALA A 39 -4.85 6.08 -11.19
C ALA A 39 -4.01 7.29 -10.73
N LYS A 40 -2.69 7.25 -10.90
CA LYS A 40 -1.79 8.36 -10.59
C LYS A 40 -1.93 9.51 -11.57
N ALA A 41 -2.10 9.22 -12.85
CA ALA A 41 -2.22 10.20 -13.94
C ALA A 41 -3.59 10.88 -13.98
N SER A 42 -4.66 10.18 -13.57
CA SER A 42 -6.05 10.68 -13.61
C SER A 42 -6.40 11.75 -12.57
N GLY A 43 -5.44 12.26 -11.79
CA GLY A 43 -5.68 13.44 -10.96
C GLY A 43 -6.64 13.22 -9.78
N GLN A 44 -6.72 12.02 -9.20
CA GLN A 44 -7.49 11.75 -7.96
C GLN A 44 -7.19 12.70 -6.79
N ARG A 45 -6.08 13.46 -6.87
CA ARG A 45 -5.75 14.59 -5.98
C ARG A 45 -6.77 15.74 -6.05
N GLU A 46 -7.34 16.01 -7.22
CA GLU A 46 -8.28 17.12 -7.46
C GLU A 46 -9.73 16.75 -7.13
N GLY A 47 -10.14 15.50 -7.38
CA GLY A 47 -11.49 15.02 -7.04
C GLY A 47 -11.74 14.99 -5.53
N GLY A 48 -10.75 14.57 -4.73
CA GLY A 48 -10.84 14.57 -3.27
C GLY A 48 -10.87 15.98 -2.66
N THR A 49 -10.12 16.93 -3.23
CA THR A 49 -10.12 18.33 -2.77
C THR A 49 -11.41 19.05 -3.12
N ALA A 50 -12.01 18.80 -4.29
CA ALA A 50 -13.33 19.33 -4.65
C ALA A 50 -14.46 18.79 -3.76
N LEU A 51 -14.42 17.50 -3.42
CA LEU A 51 -15.39 16.87 -2.51
C LEU A 51 -15.28 17.42 -1.08
N VAL A 52 -14.05 17.63 -0.59
CA VAL A 52 -13.78 18.25 0.72
C VAL A 52 -14.19 19.73 0.74
N ALA A 53 -14.02 20.46 -0.36
CA ALA A 53 -14.47 21.85 -0.47
C ALA A 53 -16.00 21.97 -0.45
N ALA A 54 -16.71 21.09 -1.16
CA ALA A 54 -18.17 21.01 -1.14
C ALA A 54 -18.74 20.56 0.23
N ALA A 55 -18.02 19.71 0.96
CA ALA A 55 -18.42 19.30 2.31
C ALA A 55 -18.35 20.45 3.33
N LYS A 56 -17.47 21.44 3.13
CA LYS A 56 -17.31 22.61 4.01
C LYS A 56 -18.43 23.66 3.86
N SER A 57 -19.18 23.64 2.76
CA SER A 57 -20.30 24.56 2.50
C SER A 57 -21.67 23.98 2.85
N ALA A 58 -21.74 22.71 3.30
CA ALA A 58 -22.99 22.06 3.68
C ALA A 58 -23.39 22.40 5.15
N PRO A 59 -24.68 22.73 5.43
CA PRO A 59 -25.14 22.96 6.80
C PRO A 59 -24.94 21.73 7.70
N PHE A 60 -24.35 21.93 8.88
CA PHE A 60 -23.91 20.88 9.81
C PHE A 60 -25.02 19.89 10.24
N ALA A 61 -26.28 20.31 10.21
CA ALA A 61 -27.42 19.45 10.54
C ALA A 61 -27.65 18.33 9.50
N PHE A 62 -27.35 18.58 8.21
CA PHE A 62 -27.46 17.57 7.15
C PHE A 62 -26.22 16.66 7.08
N SER A 63 -25.05 17.15 7.47
CA SER A 63 -23.83 16.35 7.48
C SER A 63 -23.89 15.22 8.51
N ALA A 64 -24.48 15.43 9.69
CA ALA A 64 -24.63 14.38 10.70
C ALA A 64 -25.52 13.22 10.21
N TRP A 65 -26.63 13.52 9.53
CA TRP A 65 -27.51 12.51 8.95
C TRP A 65 -26.86 11.80 7.76
N ALA A 66 -26.21 12.55 6.87
CA ALA A 66 -25.48 11.99 5.74
C ALA A 66 -24.31 11.08 6.19
N VAL A 67 -23.54 11.49 7.21
CA VAL A 67 -22.47 10.69 7.81
C VAL A 67 -23.05 9.42 8.45
N ARG A 68 -24.18 9.51 9.15
CA ARG A 68 -24.86 8.35 9.76
C ARG A 68 -25.46 7.39 8.72
N LEU A 69 -25.85 7.90 7.56
CA LEU A 69 -26.33 7.11 6.43
C LEU A 69 -25.15 6.44 5.69
N LEU A 70 -24.08 7.20 5.42
CA LEU A 70 -22.85 6.70 4.77
C LEU A 70 -22.11 5.67 5.62
N SER A 71 -22.10 5.82 6.94
CA SER A 71 -21.49 4.84 7.87
C SER A 71 -22.31 3.55 8.01
N ARG A 72 -23.58 3.54 7.60
CA ARG A 72 -24.43 2.34 7.53
C ARG A 72 -24.30 1.60 6.20
N LEU A 73 -23.73 2.23 5.17
CA LEU A 73 -23.41 1.55 3.94
C LEU A 73 -22.20 0.63 4.20
N PRO A 74 -22.23 -0.62 3.73
CA PRO A 74 -21.10 -1.52 3.88
C PRO A 74 -19.89 -0.93 3.15
N GLN A 75 -18.92 -0.39 3.90
CA GLN A 75 -17.62 0.04 3.37
C GLN A 75 -16.77 -1.20 3.03
N ARG A 76 -17.21 -1.98 2.04
CA ARG A 76 -16.54 -3.21 1.56
C ARG A 76 -15.62 -2.97 0.37
N ALA A 77 -15.47 -1.71 -0.05
CA ALA A 77 -14.72 -1.37 -1.26
C ALA A 77 -13.20 -1.50 -1.10
N VAL A 78 -12.69 -1.51 0.14
CA VAL A 78 -11.25 -1.60 0.43
C VAL A 78 -11.01 -2.79 1.34
N VAL A 79 -10.33 -3.81 0.80
CA VAL A 79 -10.05 -5.06 1.53
C VAL A 79 -8.74 -4.98 2.30
N ALA A 80 -7.75 -4.28 1.73
CA ALA A 80 -6.45 -4.09 2.35
C ALA A 80 -5.85 -2.73 1.98
N LEU A 81 -4.98 -2.21 2.84
CA LEU A 81 -4.14 -1.05 2.55
C LEU A 81 -2.72 -1.51 2.32
N ALA A 82 -2.08 -1.03 1.24
CA ALA A 82 -0.66 -1.27 0.98
C ALA A 82 0.09 0.07 0.88
N THR A 83 1.20 0.20 1.59
CA THR A 83 2.06 1.39 1.55
C THR A 83 3.52 1.02 1.36
N ASN A 84 4.23 1.77 0.51
CA ASN A 84 5.65 1.60 0.28
C ASN A 84 6.39 2.87 0.71
N VAL A 85 7.29 2.72 1.68
CA VAL A 85 8.13 3.80 2.19
C VAL A 85 9.58 3.51 1.82
N PRO A 86 10.18 4.28 0.89
CA PRO A 86 11.60 4.16 0.59
C PRO A 86 12.42 4.50 1.84
N GLY A 87 13.18 3.52 2.33
CA GLY A 87 14.11 3.74 3.44
C GLY A 87 15.56 3.95 2.98
N PRO A 88 16.47 4.25 3.92
CA PRO A 88 17.86 4.57 3.60
C PRO A 88 18.64 3.36 3.10
N ARG A 89 19.44 3.57 2.04
CA ARG A 89 20.37 2.55 1.50
C ARG A 89 21.64 2.39 2.34
N ALA A 90 22.07 3.44 3.01
CA ALA A 90 23.27 3.40 3.85
C ALA A 90 22.93 2.84 5.24
N GLU A 91 23.87 2.08 5.82
CA GLU A 91 23.78 1.62 7.20
C GLU A 91 23.57 2.81 8.15
N GLN A 92 22.62 2.66 9.06
CA GLN A 92 22.24 3.72 10.01
C GLN A 92 22.76 3.35 11.39
N LYS A 93 23.06 4.37 12.19
CA LYS A 93 23.43 4.19 13.60
C LYS A 93 22.48 4.95 14.50
N LEU A 94 22.03 4.29 15.56
CA LEU A 94 21.26 4.88 16.63
C LEU A 94 22.09 4.82 17.91
N MET A 95 22.37 5.98 18.52
CA MET A 95 23.20 6.08 19.73
C MET A 95 24.54 5.32 19.61
N GLY A 96 25.19 5.43 18.44
CA GLY A 96 26.46 4.76 18.14
C GLY A 96 26.36 3.27 17.80
N ARG A 97 25.17 2.67 17.87
CA ARG A 97 24.93 1.25 17.54
C ARG A 97 24.35 1.13 16.14
N ARG A 98 24.77 0.11 15.40
CA ARG A 98 24.24 -0.20 14.07
C ARG A 98 22.76 -0.60 14.17
N VAL A 99 21.93 -0.02 13.30
CA VAL A 99 20.58 -0.52 13.04
C VAL A 99 20.70 -1.75 12.15
N LEU A 100 20.16 -2.88 12.61
CA LEU A 100 20.26 -4.16 11.90
C LEU A 100 19.13 -4.33 10.88
N GLU A 101 17.94 -3.86 11.24
CA GLU A 101 16.71 -4.08 10.50
C GLU A 101 15.71 -2.95 10.76
N MET A 102 14.81 -2.73 9.80
CA MET A 102 13.64 -1.87 9.96
C MET A 102 12.38 -2.69 9.70
N LEU A 103 11.55 -2.86 10.73
CA LEU A 103 10.29 -3.57 10.68
C LEU A 103 9.13 -2.55 10.62
N PRO A 104 8.41 -2.43 9.49
CA PRO A 104 7.30 -1.51 9.40
C PRO A 104 6.06 -2.12 10.07
N ILE A 105 5.31 -1.34 10.84
CA ILE A 105 4.05 -1.77 11.44
C ILE A 105 2.95 -0.85 10.89
N PRO A 106 2.19 -1.28 9.86
CA PRO A 106 1.11 -0.47 9.33
C PRO A 106 0.00 -0.31 10.37
N PRO A 107 -0.55 0.89 10.58
CA PRO A 107 -1.74 1.05 11.39
C PRO A 107 -2.96 0.49 10.64
N ILE A 108 -3.82 -0.21 11.37
CA ILE A 108 -5.18 -0.57 10.92
C ILE A 108 -6.17 0.34 11.65
N ALA A 109 -7.00 1.06 10.90
CA ALA A 109 -8.03 1.96 11.43
C ALA A 109 -9.22 2.02 10.47
N LEU A 110 -10.35 2.55 10.92
CA LEU A 110 -11.51 2.91 10.09
C LEU A 110 -12.02 1.75 9.18
N ASN A 111 -12.30 0.59 9.77
CA ASN A 111 -12.83 -0.61 9.10
C ASN A 111 -11.87 -1.32 8.13
N LEU A 112 -10.59 -0.93 8.07
CA LEU A 112 -9.57 -1.72 7.37
C LEU A 112 -9.21 -2.94 8.21
N ARG A 113 -9.42 -4.12 7.63
CA ARG A 113 -9.14 -5.41 8.28
C ARG A 113 -7.67 -5.82 8.17
N THR A 114 -6.99 -5.38 7.11
CA THR A 114 -5.59 -5.74 6.84
C THR A 114 -4.81 -4.55 6.30
N GLY A 115 -3.60 -4.35 6.81
CA GLY A 115 -2.62 -3.36 6.35
C GLY A 115 -1.29 -4.03 6.05
N VAL A 116 -0.67 -3.63 4.94
CA VAL A 116 0.66 -4.08 4.49
C VAL A 116 1.53 -2.84 4.30
N ALA A 117 2.68 -2.80 4.97
CA ALA A 117 3.70 -1.77 4.77
C ALA A 117 4.98 -2.40 4.27
N MET A 118 5.61 -1.73 3.32
CA MET A 118 6.88 -2.13 2.74
C MET A 118 7.93 -1.07 3.04
N VAL A 119 9.11 -1.50 3.49
CA VAL A 119 10.25 -0.61 3.70
C VAL A 119 11.52 -1.25 3.15
N SER A 120 12.32 -0.44 2.48
CA SER A 120 13.67 -0.82 2.04
C SER A 120 14.72 -0.33 3.05
N TYR A 121 15.62 -1.20 3.52
CA TYR A 121 16.72 -0.82 4.40
C TYR A 121 18.01 -1.54 4.01
N GLY A 122 19.04 -0.80 3.59
CA GLY A 122 20.23 -1.39 3.00
C GLY A 122 19.86 -2.23 1.77
N ASP A 123 20.25 -3.50 1.79
CA ASP A 123 19.92 -4.49 0.76
C ASP A 123 18.64 -5.30 1.08
N ASN A 124 17.99 -5.01 2.21
CA ASN A 124 16.78 -5.70 2.64
C ASN A 124 15.52 -4.94 2.20
N PHE A 125 14.49 -5.70 1.83
CA PHE A 125 13.14 -5.19 1.57
C PHE A 125 12.16 -5.98 2.44
N VAL A 126 11.54 -5.29 3.40
CA VAL A 126 10.74 -5.92 4.45
C VAL A 126 9.27 -5.59 4.24
N PHE A 127 8.41 -6.61 4.35
CA PHE A 127 6.96 -6.49 4.42
C PHE A 127 6.50 -6.64 5.87
N GLY A 128 5.79 -5.65 6.38
CA GLY A 128 5.09 -5.71 7.66
C GLY A 128 3.59 -5.80 7.43
N ILE A 129 2.94 -6.75 8.10
CA ILE A 129 1.52 -7.04 7.93
C ILE A 129 0.84 -6.89 9.30
N THR A 130 -0.20 -6.08 9.36
CA THR A 130 -1.04 -5.91 10.54
C THR A 130 -2.47 -6.26 10.14
N ALA A 131 -3.15 -7.08 10.93
CA ALA A 131 -4.54 -7.42 10.68
C ALA A 131 -5.38 -7.41 11.96
N ASP A 132 -6.68 -7.22 11.80
CA ASP A 132 -7.64 -7.31 12.88
C ASP A 132 -7.89 -8.78 13.25
N TYR A 133 -7.62 -9.09 14.52
CA TYR A 133 -7.62 -10.45 15.05
C TYR A 133 -8.96 -11.16 14.84
N ASP A 134 -10.08 -10.45 14.99
CA ASP A 134 -11.41 -11.03 14.90
C ASP A 134 -11.84 -11.30 13.44
N THR A 135 -11.12 -10.75 12.46
CA THR A 135 -11.58 -10.72 11.07
C THR A 135 -10.60 -11.28 10.04
N ALA A 136 -9.37 -11.62 10.44
CA ALA A 136 -8.32 -12.18 9.59
C ALA A 136 -7.62 -13.39 10.26
N PRO A 137 -8.32 -14.52 10.47
CA PRO A 137 -7.74 -15.71 11.09
C PRO A 137 -6.69 -16.44 10.21
N ASP A 138 -6.58 -16.05 8.95
CA ASP A 138 -5.75 -16.66 7.91
C ASP A 138 -4.67 -15.69 7.39
N ILE A 139 -4.21 -14.76 8.22
CA ILE A 139 -3.24 -13.73 7.82
C ILE A 139 -1.89 -14.33 7.38
N GLU A 140 -1.55 -15.51 7.89
CA GLU A 140 -0.37 -16.28 7.51
C GLU A 140 -0.44 -16.74 6.04
N VAL A 141 -1.65 -16.98 5.51
CA VAL A 141 -1.84 -17.30 4.09
C VAL A 141 -1.49 -16.11 3.21
N LEU A 142 -1.85 -14.89 3.63
CA LEU A 142 -1.45 -13.67 2.93
C LEU A 142 0.09 -13.50 2.96
N ALA A 143 0.71 -13.72 4.12
CA ALA A 143 2.16 -13.64 4.26
C ALA A 143 2.88 -14.62 3.32
N ALA A 144 2.48 -15.90 3.34
CA ALA A 144 3.01 -16.92 2.44
C ALA A 144 2.74 -16.59 0.96
N GLY A 145 1.55 -16.08 0.64
CA GLY A 145 1.19 -15.66 -0.71
C GLY A 145 2.08 -14.53 -1.26
N ILE A 146 2.52 -13.59 -0.40
CA ILE A 146 3.47 -12.54 -0.79
C ILE A 146 4.84 -13.17 -1.11
N GLU A 147 5.34 -14.07 -0.25
CA GLU A 147 6.61 -14.78 -0.49
C GLU A 147 6.58 -15.57 -1.81
N ASP A 148 5.52 -16.35 -2.02
CA ASP A 148 5.32 -17.14 -3.23
C ASP A 148 5.20 -16.27 -4.49
N GLY A 149 4.44 -15.17 -4.41
CA GLY A 149 4.28 -14.22 -5.51
C GLY A 149 5.61 -13.61 -5.94
N VAL A 150 6.43 -13.18 -4.98
CA VAL A 150 7.78 -12.66 -5.26
C VAL A 150 8.67 -13.76 -5.84
N ALA A 151 8.66 -14.97 -5.29
CA ALA A 151 9.45 -16.10 -5.78
C ALA A 151 9.11 -16.45 -7.24
N ARG A 152 7.82 -16.46 -7.59
CA ARG A 152 7.34 -16.69 -8.98
C ARG A 152 7.87 -15.63 -9.93
N LEU A 153 7.75 -14.34 -9.57
CA LEU A 153 8.28 -13.25 -10.40
C LEU A 153 9.81 -13.31 -10.58
N VAL A 154 10.55 -13.65 -9.52
CA VAL A 154 12.00 -13.85 -9.60
C VAL A 154 12.36 -14.97 -10.56
N LYS A 155 11.65 -16.11 -10.49
CA LYS A 155 11.84 -17.25 -11.40
C LYS A 155 11.64 -16.84 -12.86
N GLU A 156 10.53 -16.17 -13.18
CA GLU A 156 10.23 -15.70 -14.54
C GLU A 156 11.28 -14.69 -15.05
N SER A 157 11.75 -13.78 -14.18
CA SER A 157 12.78 -12.79 -14.54
C SER A 157 14.12 -13.42 -14.93
N ARG A 158 14.49 -14.54 -14.27
CA ARG A 158 15.72 -15.28 -14.54
C ARG A 158 15.62 -16.09 -15.83
N GLY A 159 14.46 -16.70 -16.10
CA GLY A 159 14.18 -17.41 -17.35
C GLY A 159 14.32 -16.50 -18.58
N LYS A 160 13.77 -15.28 -18.51
CA LYS A 160 13.90 -14.28 -19.58
C LYS A 160 15.35 -13.82 -19.80
N ARG A 161 16.15 -13.65 -18.73
CA ARG A 161 17.58 -13.29 -18.86
C ARG A 161 18.43 -14.40 -19.50
N GLY A 162 18.14 -15.66 -19.18
CA GLY A 162 18.84 -16.80 -19.79
C GLY A 162 18.53 -16.96 -21.29
N SER A 163 17.29 -16.69 -21.71
CA SER A 163 16.89 -16.75 -23.11
C SER A 163 17.38 -15.58 -23.98
N ALA A 164 17.77 -14.46 -23.38
CA ALA A 164 18.30 -13.29 -24.09
C ALA A 164 19.83 -13.31 -24.22
N ALA A 165 20.51 -14.28 -23.59
CA ALA A 165 21.96 -14.41 -23.56
C ALA A 165 22.49 -15.63 -24.33
N GLY A 166 21.62 -16.36 -25.03
CA GLY A 166 21.95 -17.47 -25.95
C GLY A 166 21.49 -17.15 -27.36
#